data_AF-A0A151F1G1-F1
#
_entry.id   AF-A0A151F1G1-F1
#
_cell.length_a   1.000
_cell.length_b   1.000
_cell.length_c   1.000
_cell.angle_alpha   90.00
_cell.angle_beta   90.00
_cell.angle_gamma   90.00
#
_symmetry.space_group_name_H-M   'P 1'
#
loop_
_entity.id
_entity.type
_entity.pdbx_description
1 polymer ?
#
loop_
_entity_poly.entity_id
_entity_poly.type
_entity_poly.pdbx_seq_one_letter_code
_entity_poly.pdbx_strand_id
1 'polypeptide(L)'
;MKKCDFKSNLYKEGPLNTCMEVRKNVALDHKHIKMLQPLIRKHQGNFSAAIRELVELMDLLSRNFGSIDTLKESTLIKKSKRDEYIENHYGVVVPSQILHWLLSGFQDDMPPKQYLLFSLYSYLREQAELDAPIEENPAAWEKLLNDFYHDLGWPIDIRIRSSNRTITVEVIGFDAQINKLAFLINAMNLACGSVNYRITEMENIQTAIFAAFEPCENEEEASESIRQFLKSES
;
A
#
# COMPACT_ATOMS: atom_id res chain seq x y z
N MET A 1 33.57 45.42 26.57
CA MET A 1 32.55 46.37 26.04
C MET A 1 33.23 47.30 25.04
N LYS A 2 32.96 47.14 23.74
CA LYS A 2 33.31 48.14 22.72
C LYS A 2 32.02 48.53 22.01
N LYS A 3 31.62 49.78 22.21
CA LYS A 3 30.53 50.46 21.48
C LYS A 3 30.99 50.69 20.04
N CYS A 4 30.13 50.42 19.08
CA CYS A 4 30.25 50.95 17.73
C CYS A 4 29.06 51.86 17.47
N ASP A 5 29.36 53.15 17.36
CA ASP A 5 28.43 54.21 17.00
C ASP A 5 27.99 54.06 15.53
N PHE A 6 26.68 54.12 15.30
CA PHE A 6 26.12 54.20 13.96
C PHE A 6 25.79 55.67 13.65
N LYS A 7 26.58 56.29 12.76
CA LYS A 7 26.25 57.59 12.18
C LYS A 7 25.13 57.43 11.15
N SER A 8 24.03 58.15 11.35
CA SER A 8 22.98 58.36 10.38
C SER A 8 23.46 59.26 9.25
N ASN A 9 23.21 58.88 7.99
CA ASN A 9 23.11 59.83 6.89
C ASN A 9 21.90 59.46 6.02
N LEU A 10 20.91 60.35 6.04
CA LEU A 10 19.88 60.48 5.02
C LEU A 10 20.53 60.94 3.71
N TYR A 11 20.09 60.40 2.56
CA TYR A 11 19.25 61.18 1.62
C TYR A 11 18.86 60.40 0.34
N LYS A 12 17.59 60.63 -0.03
CA LYS A 12 16.94 60.68 -1.35
C LYS A 12 16.21 59.44 -1.88
N GLU A 13 14.88 59.59 -1.85
CA GLU A 13 13.87 58.82 -2.55
C GLU A 13 13.86 59.10 -4.07
N GLY A 14 13.59 58.06 -4.84
CA GLY A 14 13.03 58.09 -6.19
C GLY A 14 12.06 56.89 -6.32
N PRO A 15 10.99 56.96 -7.12
CA PRO A 15 9.94 55.94 -7.09
C PRO A 15 10.37 54.75 -7.93
N LEU A 16 11.01 53.78 -7.29
CA LEU A 16 11.08 52.41 -7.81
C LEU A 16 10.07 51.59 -7.03
N ASN A 17 9.18 50.91 -7.76
CA ASN A 17 8.42 49.76 -7.24
C ASN A 17 9.41 48.80 -6.59
N THR A 18 9.58 48.93 -5.29
CA THR A 18 10.52 48.14 -4.50
C THR A 18 9.79 46.84 -4.18
N CYS A 19 10.24 45.75 -4.79
CA CYS A 19 9.94 44.42 -4.27
C CYS A 19 10.34 44.43 -2.79
N MET A 20 9.37 44.23 -1.89
CA MET A 20 9.55 44.42 -0.45
C MET A 20 10.52 43.35 0.08
N GLU A 21 11.83 43.65 0.04
CA GLU A 21 12.87 42.76 0.58
C GLU A 21 12.87 42.88 2.11
N VAL A 22 12.19 41.95 2.78
CA VAL A 22 12.18 41.88 4.24
C VAL A 22 13.39 41.10 4.73
N ARG A 23 14.28 41.76 5.46
CA ARG A 23 15.43 41.11 6.11
C ARG A 23 15.08 40.66 7.52
N LYS A 24 15.28 39.38 7.80
CA LYS A 24 15.11 38.77 9.13
C LYS A 24 16.39 38.05 9.51
N ASN A 25 16.82 38.25 10.75
CA ASN A 25 17.96 37.52 11.33
C ASN A 25 17.43 36.29 12.07
N VAL A 26 18.00 35.12 11.80
CA VAL A 26 17.62 33.86 12.43
C VAL A 26 18.84 33.27 13.12
N ALA A 27 18.69 32.93 14.40
CA ALA A 27 19.70 32.20 15.14
C ALA A 27 19.41 30.70 15.03
N LEU A 28 20.40 29.93 14.58
CA LEU A 28 20.33 28.47 14.45
C LEU A 28 21.52 27.86 15.19
N ASP A 29 21.27 26.77 15.91
CA ASP A 29 22.37 26.01 16.49
C ASP A 29 23.15 25.23 15.42
N HIS A 30 24.27 24.67 15.83
CA HIS A 30 25.17 23.93 14.93
C HIS A 30 24.51 22.66 14.34
N LYS A 31 23.54 22.06 15.02
CA LYS A 31 22.82 20.87 14.55
C LYS A 31 21.92 21.25 13.37
N HIS A 32 21.14 22.31 13.50
CA HIS A 32 20.24 22.79 12.44
C HIS A 32 21.03 23.33 11.24
N ILE A 33 22.17 23.99 11.46
CA ILE A 33 23.06 24.40 10.36
C ILE A 33 23.61 23.19 9.61
N LYS A 34 23.99 22.11 10.31
CA LYS A 34 24.45 20.86 9.69
C LYS A 34 23.37 20.23 8.80
N MET A 35 22.11 20.24 9.23
CA MET A 35 20.99 19.73 8.43
C MET A 35 20.79 20.51 7.13
N LEU A 36 21.08 21.82 7.14
CA LEU A 36 20.98 22.68 5.95
C LEU A 36 22.21 22.63 5.03
N GLN A 37 23.32 22.00 5.45
CA GLN A 37 24.56 21.94 4.65
C GLN A 37 24.38 21.40 3.22
N PRO A 38 23.57 20.36 2.95
CA PRO A 38 23.37 19.88 1.59
C PRO A 38 22.79 20.97 0.66
N LEU A 39 21.79 21.72 1.15
CA LEU A 39 21.17 22.84 0.43
C LEU A 39 22.13 24.03 0.30
N ILE A 40 22.87 24.36 1.36
CA ILE A 40 23.86 25.45 1.32
C ILE A 40 24.96 25.13 0.29
N ARG A 41 25.43 23.89 0.22
CA ARG A 41 26.43 23.44 -0.77
C ARG A 41 25.88 23.45 -2.19
N LYS A 42 24.62 23.03 -2.39
CA LYS A 42 23.92 23.15 -3.68
C LYS A 42 23.92 24.60 -4.20
N HIS A 43 23.75 25.56 -3.30
CA HIS A 43 23.83 27.01 -3.58
C HIS A 43 25.22 27.62 -3.38
N GLN A 44 26.29 26.83 -3.47
CA GLN A 44 27.68 27.30 -3.42
C GLN A 44 28.02 28.15 -2.19
N GLY A 45 27.42 27.85 -1.04
CA GLY A 45 27.63 28.60 0.20
C GLY A 45 26.65 29.75 0.43
N ASN A 46 25.74 30.04 -0.51
CA ASN A 46 24.74 31.09 -0.35
C ASN A 46 23.56 30.62 0.53
N PHE A 47 23.63 30.99 1.81
CA PHE A 47 22.60 30.65 2.79
C PHE A 47 21.22 31.25 2.44
N SER A 48 21.16 32.49 1.97
CA SER A 48 19.89 33.14 1.63
C SER A 48 19.20 32.47 0.44
N ALA A 49 19.97 32.00 -0.55
CA ALA A 49 19.42 31.23 -1.67
C ALA A 49 18.88 29.86 -1.22
N ALA A 50 19.62 29.17 -0.34
CA ALA A 50 19.17 27.91 0.26
C ALA A 50 17.89 28.07 1.09
N ILE A 51 17.77 29.15 1.88
CA ILE A 51 16.55 29.43 2.65
C ILE A 51 15.39 29.79 1.72
N ARG A 52 15.62 30.51 0.62
CA ARG A 52 14.57 30.83 -0.35
C ARG A 52 14.01 29.56 -1.01
N GLU A 53 14.88 28.65 -1.46
CA GLU A 53 14.45 27.36 -2.00
C GLU A 53 13.66 26.55 -0.96
N LEU A 54 14.09 26.55 0.29
CA LEU A 54 13.37 25.88 1.37
C LEU A 54 11.97 26.49 1.59
N VAL A 55 11.85 27.81 1.56
CA VAL A 55 10.56 28.50 1.69
C VAL A 55 9.64 28.19 0.50
N GLU A 56 10.16 28.19 -0.72
CA GLU A 56 9.41 27.82 -1.93
C GLU A 56 8.92 26.37 -1.88
N LEU A 57 9.78 25.45 -1.43
CA LEU A 57 9.40 24.05 -1.21
C LEU A 57 8.30 23.93 -0.15
N MET A 58 8.43 24.66 0.96
CA MET A 58 7.43 24.65 2.03
C MET A 58 6.09 25.27 1.59
N ASP A 59 6.10 26.29 0.73
CA ASP A 59 4.88 26.86 0.13
C ASP A 59 4.20 25.86 -0.81
N LEU A 60 4.96 25.19 -1.68
CA LEU A 60 4.45 24.13 -2.55
C LEU A 60 3.83 22.98 -1.76
N LEU A 61 4.52 22.53 -0.71
CA LEU A 61 4.05 21.47 0.18
C LEU A 61 2.80 21.92 0.98
N SER A 62 2.77 23.15 1.46
CA SER A 62 1.61 23.69 2.20
C SER A 62 0.37 23.81 1.31
N ARG A 63 0.52 24.14 0.02
CA ARG A 63 -0.60 24.16 -0.94
C ARG A 63 -1.16 22.76 -1.20
N ASN A 64 -0.31 21.75 -1.22
CA ASN A 64 -0.72 20.37 -1.51
C ASN A 64 -1.34 19.67 -0.29
N PHE A 65 -0.92 20.02 0.93
CA PHE A 65 -1.31 19.31 2.16
C PHE A 65 -2.04 20.18 3.20
N GLY A 66 -2.35 21.44 2.88
CA GLY A 66 -3.10 22.38 3.71
C GLY A 66 -2.30 22.98 4.87
N SER A 67 -1.48 22.20 5.59
CA SER A 67 -0.66 22.67 6.71
C SER A 67 0.66 21.91 6.87
N ILE A 68 1.61 22.46 7.64
CA ILE A 68 2.89 21.82 7.95
C ILE A 68 2.72 20.66 8.94
N ASP A 69 1.70 20.72 9.80
CA ASP A 69 1.43 19.67 10.79
C ASP A 69 0.82 18.44 10.13
N THR A 70 -0.11 18.63 9.19
CA THR A 70 -0.63 17.56 8.33
C THR A 70 0.45 16.97 7.43
N LEU A 71 1.44 17.77 7.02
CA LEU A 71 2.61 17.28 6.27
C LEU A 71 3.49 16.36 7.12
N LYS A 72 3.74 16.71 8.39
CA LYS A 72 4.51 15.86 9.31
C LYS A 72 3.78 14.56 9.57
N GLU A 73 2.46 14.59 9.73
CA GLU A 73 1.64 13.39 9.91
C GLU A 73 1.64 12.51 8.64
N SER A 74 1.56 13.10 7.44
CA SER A 74 1.53 12.35 6.19
C SER A 74 2.89 11.85 5.69
N THR A 75 3.99 12.55 6.01
CA THR A 75 5.33 12.21 5.51
C THR A 75 6.24 11.49 6.52
N LEU A 76 6.02 11.67 7.83
CA LEU A 76 6.84 11.02 8.88
C LEU A 76 6.19 9.76 9.46
N ILE A 77 4.86 9.63 9.34
CA ILE A 77 4.15 8.39 9.68
C ILE A 77 3.78 7.77 8.35
N LYS A 78 4.67 6.94 7.80
CA LYS A 78 4.30 6.05 6.72
C LYS A 78 3.32 5.05 7.33
N LYS A 79 2.04 5.42 7.37
CA LYS A 79 0.96 4.56 7.88
C LYS A 79 1.05 3.24 7.14
N SER A 80 0.96 2.14 7.86
CA SER A 80 0.90 0.85 7.18
C SER A 80 -0.36 0.84 6.31
N LYS A 81 -0.37 0.13 5.17
CA LYS A 81 -1.58 0.05 4.35
C LYS A 81 -2.78 -0.47 5.15
N ARG A 82 -2.52 -1.31 6.17
CA ARG A 82 -3.51 -1.70 7.18
C ARG A 82 -4.17 -0.50 7.86
N ASP A 83 -3.37 0.45 8.34
CA ASP A 83 -3.88 1.64 9.04
C ASP A 83 -4.70 2.50 8.09
N GLU A 84 -4.29 2.60 6.83
CA GLU A 84 -5.03 3.31 5.77
C GLU A 84 -6.38 2.62 5.46
N TYR A 85 -6.42 1.28 5.38
CA TYR A 85 -7.66 0.52 5.20
C TYR A 85 -8.65 0.73 6.36
N ILE A 86 -8.14 0.81 7.60
CA ILE A 86 -8.96 1.06 8.79
C ILE A 86 -9.47 2.51 8.81
N GLU A 87 -8.60 3.47 8.52
CA GLU A 87 -8.94 4.91 8.52
C GLU A 87 -9.95 5.26 7.42
N ASN A 88 -9.82 4.66 6.24
CA ASN A 88 -10.76 4.85 5.14
C ASN A 88 -12.06 4.04 5.29
N HIS A 89 -12.27 3.40 6.46
CA HIS A 89 -13.45 2.58 6.77
C HIS A 89 -13.67 1.38 5.82
N TYR A 90 -12.61 0.91 5.16
CA TYR A 90 -12.64 -0.31 4.34
C TYR A 90 -12.36 -1.58 5.15
N GLY A 91 -11.84 -1.45 6.38
CA GLY A 91 -11.53 -2.58 7.27
C GLY A 91 -11.86 -2.32 8.74
N VAL A 92 -12.04 -3.41 9.49
CA VAL A 92 -12.19 -3.40 10.96
C VAL A 92 -11.19 -4.35 11.59
N VAL A 93 -10.59 -3.92 12.70
CA VAL A 93 -9.73 -4.80 13.50
C VAL A 93 -10.62 -5.61 14.43
N VAL A 94 -10.60 -6.92 14.24
CA VAL A 94 -11.33 -7.87 15.09
C VAL A 94 -10.34 -8.75 15.86
N PRO A 95 -10.62 -9.09 17.14
CA PRO A 95 -9.88 -10.13 17.85
C PRO A 95 -9.92 -11.46 17.09
N SER A 96 -8.81 -12.22 17.12
CA SER A 96 -8.70 -13.47 16.36
C SER A 96 -9.76 -14.50 16.73
N GLN A 97 -10.19 -14.55 17.99
CA GLN A 97 -11.24 -15.46 18.44
C GLN A 97 -12.60 -15.13 17.82
N ILE A 98 -12.90 -13.84 17.63
CA ILE A 98 -14.13 -13.40 16.95
C ILE A 98 -14.04 -13.73 15.46
N LEU A 99 -12.88 -13.49 14.84
CA LEU A 99 -12.65 -13.89 13.45
C LEU A 99 -12.84 -15.40 13.27
N HIS A 100 -12.22 -16.23 14.11
CA HIS A 100 -12.40 -17.67 14.07
C HIS A 100 -13.87 -18.08 14.21
N TRP A 101 -14.60 -17.49 15.15
CA TRP A 101 -16.02 -17.78 15.31
C TRP A 101 -16.82 -17.42 14.05
N LEU A 102 -16.53 -16.27 13.43
CA LEU A 102 -17.14 -15.88 12.16
C LEU A 102 -16.81 -16.87 11.04
N LEU A 103 -15.52 -17.21 10.87
CA LEU A 103 -15.05 -18.14 9.84
C LEU A 103 -15.63 -19.56 10.02
N SER A 104 -15.80 -19.99 11.27
CA SER A 104 -16.44 -21.27 11.59
C SER A 104 -17.91 -21.34 11.16
N GLY A 105 -18.56 -20.19 10.98
CA GLY A 105 -19.94 -20.11 10.48
C GLY A 105 -20.07 -20.29 8.96
N PHE A 106 -18.99 -20.15 8.19
CA PHE A 106 -18.98 -20.23 6.73
C PHE A 106 -18.59 -21.61 6.19
N GLN A 107 -18.80 -22.69 6.96
CA GLN A 107 -18.32 -24.02 6.56
C GLN A 107 -18.85 -24.47 5.18
N ASP A 108 -20.11 -24.18 4.87
CA ASP A 108 -20.78 -24.67 3.65
C ASP A 108 -21.25 -23.58 2.68
N ASP A 109 -21.19 -22.30 3.05
CA ASP A 109 -21.67 -21.21 2.20
C ASP A 109 -20.51 -20.29 1.78
N MET A 110 -20.33 -20.20 0.46
CA MET A 110 -19.29 -19.38 -0.14
C MET A 110 -19.71 -17.91 -0.04
N PRO A 111 -18.88 -17.04 0.56
CA PRO A 111 -19.18 -15.62 0.58
C PRO A 111 -19.39 -15.09 -0.85
N PRO A 112 -20.32 -14.14 -1.07
CA PRO A 112 -20.55 -13.59 -2.39
C PRO A 112 -19.26 -13.05 -3.01
N LYS A 113 -19.01 -13.36 -4.29
CA LYS A 113 -17.75 -13.04 -5.00
C LYS A 113 -17.31 -11.58 -4.84
N GLN A 114 -18.27 -10.66 -4.83
CA GLN A 114 -18.01 -9.24 -4.66
C GLN A 114 -17.28 -8.92 -3.35
N TYR A 115 -17.57 -9.64 -2.25
CA TYR A 115 -16.91 -9.41 -0.97
C TYR A 115 -15.54 -10.05 -0.91
N LEU A 116 -15.35 -11.21 -1.55
CA LEU A 116 -14.04 -11.87 -1.63
C LEU A 116 -13.05 -11.06 -2.47
N LEU A 117 -13.52 -10.49 -3.59
CA LEU A 117 -12.66 -9.81 -4.56
C LEU A 117 -12.46 -8.32 -4.28
N PHE A 118 -13.36 -7.67 -3.51
CA PHE A 118 -13.30 -6.21 -3.31
C PHE A 118 -11.96 -5.75 -2.76
N SER A 119 -11.45 -6.43 -1.72
CA SER A 119 -10.19 -6.05 -1.07
C SER A 119 -8.99 -6.25 -2.00
N LEU A 120 -8.96 -7.37 -2.74
CA LEU A 120 -7.90 -7.68 -3.69
C LEU A 120 -7.90 -6.71 -4.87
N TYR A 121 -9.06 -6.43 -5.47
CA TYR A 121 -9.16 -5.56 -6.64
C TYR A 121 -8.91 -4.08 -6.30
N SER A 122 -9.30 -3.65 -5.10
CA SER A 122 -8.92 -2.32 -4.61
C SER A 122 -7.40 -2.21 -4.48
N TYR A 123 -6.76 -3.24 -3.91
CA TYR A 123 -5.29 -3.31 -3.80
C TYR A 123 -4.59 -3.31 -5.16
N LEU A 124 -5.05 -4.16 -6.10
CA LEU A 124 -4.50 -4.24 -7.45
C LEU A 124 -4.58 -2.91 -8.21
N ARG A 125 -5.70 -2.20 -8.09
CA ARG A 125 -5.91 -0.91 -8.75
C ARG A 125 -4.91 0.14 -8.29
N GLU A 126 -4.59 0.16 -7.00
CA GLU A 126 -3.60 1.09 -6.43
C GLU A 126 -2.18 0.77 -6.88
N GLN A 127 -1.85 -0.51 -7.09
CA GLN A 127 -0.50 -0.91 -7.51
C GLN A 127 -0.24 -0.71 -9.01
N ALA A 128 -1.27 -0.49 -9.85
CA ALA A 128 -1.17 -0.18 -11.28
C ALA A 128 -0.26 -1.12 -12.12
N GLU A 129 0.07 -2.31 -11.61
CA GLU A 129 1.19 -3.12 -12.11
C GLU A 129 0.77 -4.40 -12.85
N LEU A 130 -0.50 -4.85 -12.80
CA LEU A 130 -0.89 -6.10 -13.44
C LEU A 130 -2.25 -6.06 -14.16
N ASP A 131 -2.18 -5.82 -15.48
CA ASP A 131 -3.22 -6.19 -16.44
C ASP A 131 -3.01 -7.60 -17.02
N ALA A 132 -1.84 -8.21 -16.77
CA ALA A 132 -1.45 -9.50 -17.34
C ALA A 132 -2.06 -10.70 -16.58
N PRO A 133 -2.56 -11.73 -17.29
CA PRO A 133 -3.03 -12.98 -16.69
C PRO A 133 -1.99 -13.65 -15.78
N ILE A 134 -2.45 -14.40 -14.78
CA ILE A 134 -1.59 -15.12 -13.81
C ILE A 134 -0.60 -16.06 -14.49
N GLU A 135 -0.98 -16.71 -15.59
CA GLU A 135 -0.11 -17.62 -16.35
C GLU A 135 1.10 -16.93 -16.96
N GLU A 136 0.97 -15.67 -17.38
CA GLU A 136 2.04 -14.96 -18.08
C GLU A 136 3.16 -14.53 -17.12
N ASN A 137 2.80 -14.26 -15.87
CA ASN A 137 3.76 -13.82 -14.85
C ASN A 137 3.42 -14.33 -13.44
N PRO A 138 3.55 -15.64 -13.18
CA PRO A 138 3.20 -16.22 -11.89
C PRO A 138 4.04 -15.67 -10.74
N ALA A 139 5.32 -15.32 -10.99
CA ALA A 139 6.21 -14.79 -9.96
C ALA A 139 5.82 -13.37 -9.51
N ALA A 140 5.35 -12.51 -10.43
CA ALA A 140 4.85 -11.19 -10.05
C ALA A 140 3.54 -11.28 -9.27
N TRP A 141 2.63 -12.16 -9.70
CA TRP A 141 1.39 -12.42 -8.96
C TRP A 141 1.66 -13.02 -7.57
N GLU A 142 2.61 -13.94 -7.46
CA GLU A 142 3.03 -14.51 -6.18
C GLU A 142 3.51 -13.40 -5.24
N LYS A 143 4.43 -12.54 -5.70
CA LYS A 143 4.92 -11.41 -4.90
C LYS A 143 3.78 -10.48 -4.49
N LEU A 144 2.92 -10.10 -5.44
CA LEU A 144 1.81 -9.19 -5.19
C LEU A 144 0.83 -9.72 -4.16
N LEU A 145 0.45 -11.00 -4.27
CA LEU A 145 -0.49 -11.62 -3.34
C LEU A 145 0.12 -11.75 -1.94
N ASN A 146 1.41 -12.09 -1.85
CA ASN A 146 2.12 -12.07 -0.57
C ASN A 146 2.18 -10.66 0.04
N ASP A 147 2.48 -9.64 -0.75
CA ASP A 147 2.47 -8.24 -0.30
C ASP A 147 1.05 -7.83 0.18
N PHE A 148 0.00 -8.22 -0.55
CA PHE A 148 -1.40 -7.99 -0.16
C PHE A 148 -1.75 -8.62 1.18
N TYR A 149 -1.47 -9.91 1.38
CA TYR A 149 -1.79 -10.59 2.63
C TYR A 149 -0.93 -10.11 3.80
N HIS A 150 0.33 -9.78 3.54
CA HIS A 150 1.22 -9.17 4.53
C HIS A 150 0.69 -7.80 4.98
N ASP A 151 0.24 -6.97 4.04
CA ASP A 151 -0.37 -5.67 4.31
C ASP A 151 -1.68 -5.81 5.12
N LEU A 152 -2.43 -6.90 4.96
CA LEU A 152 -3.58 -7.25 5.80
C LEU A 152 -3.21 -7.81 7.18
N GLY A 153 -1.93 -8.11 7.41
CA GLY A 153 -1.43 -8.74 8.63
C GLY A 153 -1.80 -10.22 8.75
N TRP A 154 -2.10 -10.90 7.64
CA TRP A 154 -2.44 -12.31 7.64
C TRP A 154 -1.17 -13.16 7.56
N PRO A 155 -0.96 -14.14 8.47
CA PRO A 155 0.25 -14.94 8.54
C PRO A 155 0.22 -16.08 7.51
N ILE A 156 0.15 -15.72 6.23
CA ILE A 156 0.07 -16.66 5.12
C ILE A 156 1.12 -16.35 4.06
N ASP A 157 1.60 -17.41 3.42
CA ASP A 157 2.49 -17.38 2.27
C ASP A 157 1.78 -18.03 1.07
N ILE A 158 1.78 -17.34 -0.06
CA ILE A 158 1.25 -17.84 -1.33
C ILE A 158 2.41 -18.29 -2.20
N ARG A 159 2.26 -19.44 -2.87
CA ARG A 159 3.17 -19.88 -3.93
C ARG A 159 2.38 -20.19 -5.19
N ILE A 160 2.89 -19.74 -6.34
CA ILE A 160 2.24 -19.93 -7.62
C ILE A 160 3.23 -20.57 -8.58
N ARG A 161 2.82 -21.67 -9.20
CA ARG A 161 3.56 -22.24 -10.33
C ARG A 161 2.61 -22.40 -11.51
N SER A 162 3.10 -22.09 -12.69
CA SER A 162 2.40 -22.36 -13.94
C SER A 162 3.17 -23.42 -14.74
N SER A 163 2.47 -24.45 -15.20
CA SER A 163 3.02 -25.52 -16.04
C SER A 163 1.94 -26.03 -16.98
N ASN A 164 2.20 -26.04 -18.29
CA ASN A 164 1.33 -26.66 -19.31
C ASN A 164 -0.17 -26.33 -19.19
N ARG A 165 -0.53 -25.04 -19.12
CA ARG A 165 -1.92 -24.54 -18.93
C ARG A 165 -2.56 -24.93 -17.60
N THR A 166 -1.77 -25.41 -16.65
CA THR A 166 -2.20 -25.67 -15.28
C THR A 166 -1.53 -24.63 -14.39
N ILE A 167 -2.32 -23.97 -13.56
CA ILE A 167 -1.82 -23.12 -12.48
C ILE A 167 -1.95 -23.92 -11.19
N THR A 168 -0.87 -23.98 -10.42
CA THR A 168 -0.88 -24.52 -9.07
C THR A 168 -0.74 -23.36 -8.10
N VAL A 169 -1.66 -23.29 -7.14
CA VAL A 169 -1.63 -22.31 -6.05
C VAL A 169 -1.51 -23.07 -4.74
N GLU A 170 -0.48 -22.72 -3.97
CA GLU A 170 -0.28 -23.21 -2.61
C GLU A 170 -0.52 -22.06 -1.64
N VAL A 171 -1.43 -22.24 -0.69
CA VAL A 171 -1.67 -21.31 0.43
C VAL A 171 -1.13 -21.96 1.68
N ILE A 172 -0.10 -21.37 2.29
CA ILE A 172 0.60 -21.94 3.45
C ILE A 172 0.39 -21.01 4.64
N GLY A 173 -0.01 -21.56 5.79
CA GLY A 173 -0.19 -20.79 7.01
C GLY A 173 -0.57 -21.66 8.20
N PHE A 174 -0.40 -21.14 9.42
CA PHE A 174 -0.65 -21.92 10.65
C PHE A 174 -2.14 -22.08 10.99
N ASP A 175 -3.00 -21.24 10.40
CA ASP A 175 -4.42 -21.16 10.73
C ASP A 175 -5.26 -21.67 9.55
N ALA A 176 -5.86 -22.84 9.71
CA ALA A 176 -6.66 -23.48 8.67
C ALA A 176 -7.85 -22.62 8.19
N GLN A 177 -8.45 -21.80 9.07
CA GLN A 177 -9.60 -20.96 8.70
C GLN A 177 -9.15 -19.76 7.86
N ILE A 178 -8.04 -19.13 8.24
CA ILE A 178 -7.43 -18.05 7.45
C ILE A 178 -6.94 -18.59 6.10
N ASN A 179 -6.30 -19.77 6.09
CA ASN A 179 -5.85 -20.44 4.86
C ASN A 179 -7.05 -20.70 3.93
N LYS A 180 -8.16 -21.23 4.44
CA LYS A 180 -9.38 -21.48 3.66
C LYS A 180 -9.94 -20.19 3.07
N LEU A 181 -10.00 -19.10 3.84
CA LEU A 181 -10.46 -17.81 3.33
C LEU A 181 -9.53 -17.24 2.25
N ALA A 182 -8.22 -17.29 2.47
CA ALA A 182 -7.24 -16.85 1.49
C ALA A 182 -7.31 -17.69 0.21
N PHE A 183 -7.46 -19.00 0.33
CA PHE A 183 -7.70 -19.89 -0.80
C PHE A 183 -8.95 -19.47 -1.59
N LEU A 184 -10.08 -19.21 -0.91
CA LEU A 184 -11.31 -18.75 -1.56
C LEU A 184 -11.11 -17.45 -2.35
N ILE A 185 -10.35 -16.48 -1.80
CA ILE A 185 -10.05 -15.23 -2.49
C ILE A 185 -9.24 -15.51 -3.78
N ASN A 186 -8.19 -16.34 -3.70
CA ASN A 186 -7.36 -16.69 -4.85
C ASN A 186 -8.12 -17.50 -5.91
N ALA A 187 -8.89 -18.50 -5.48
CA ALA A 187 -9.71 -19.33 -6.36
C ALA A 187 -10.79 -18.49 -7.06
N MET A 188 -11.44 -17.59 -6.33
CA MET A 188 -12.44 -16.67 -6.91
C MET A 188 -11.79 -15.68 -7.88
N ASN A 189 -10.58 -15.21 -7.60
CA ASN A 189 -9.83 -14.33 -8.51
C ASN A 189 -9.52 -15.05 -9.84
N LEU A 190 -9.13 -16.32 -9.77
CA LEU A 190 -8.92 -17.17 -10.94
C LEU A 190 -10.22 -17.52 -11.66
N ALA A 191 -11.33 -17.69 -10.94
CA ALA A 191 -12.63 -17.97 -11.54
C ALA A 191 -13.22 -16.78 -12.30
N CYS A 192 -13.01 -15.56 -11.80
CA CYS A 192 -13.57 -14.32 -12.37
C CYS A 192 -12.56 -13.50 -13.20
N GLY A 193 -11.38 -14.05 -13.49
CA GLY A 193 -10.31 -13.38 -14.21
C GLY A 193 -10.59 -13.19 -15.70
N SER A 194 -9.60 -12.71 -16.45
CA SER A 194 -9.67 -12.62 -17.92
C SER A 194 -9.76 -14.00 -18.59
N VAL A 195 -9.19 -15.02 -17.94
CA VAL A 195 -9.36 -16.44 -18.24
C VAL A 195 -9.98 -17.06 -17.01
N ASN A 196 -11.05 -17.83 -17.19
CA ASN A 196 -11.71 -18.53 -16.10
C ASN A 196 -10.97 -19.84 -15.84
N TYR A 197 -10.68 -20.16 -14.58
CA TYR A 197 -10.09 -21.43 -14.21
C TYR A 197 -10.99 -22.24 -13.28
N ARG A 198 -11.12 -23.53 -13.56
CA ARG A 198 -11.74 -24.51 -12.66
C ARG A 198 -10.68 -25.25 -11.87
N ILE A 199 -11.05 -25.69 -10.67
CA ILE A 199 -10.20 -26.56 -9.85
C ILE A 199 -10.26 -27.98 -10.43
N THR A 200 -9.11 -28.62 -10.60
CA THR A 200 -9.01 -30.03 -11.03
C THR A 200 -8.56 -30.94 -9.89
N GLU A 201 -7.63 -30.47 -9.07
CA GLU A 201 -7.12 -31.20 -7.91
C GLU A 201 -7.02 -30.23 -6.73
N MET A 202 -7.34 -30.73 -5.54
CA MET A 202 -7.21 -29.98 -4.29
C MET A 202 -6.78 -30.92 -3.17
N GLU A 203 -5.79 -30.51 -2.40
CA GLU A 203 -5.34 -31.19 -1.19
C GLU A 203 -5.31 -30.17 -0.05
N ASN A 204 -6.08 -30.44 1.00
CA ASN A 204 -6.13 -29.62 2.19
C ASN A 204 -5.47 -30.36 3.36
N ILE A 205 -4.37 -29.80 3.83
CA ILE A 205 -3.69 -30.23 5.04
C ILE A 205 -3.77 -29.11 6.07
N GLN A 206 -3.58 -29.46 7.35
CA GLN A 206 -3.80 -28.54 8.47
C GLN A 206 -3.09 -27.18 8.34
N THR A 207 -1.94 -27.14 7.66
CA THR A 207 -1.11 -25.93 7.51
C THR A 207 -0.97 -25.43 6.08
N ALA A 208 -1.64 -26.07 5.11
CA ALA A 208 -1.54 -25.66 3.72
C ALA A 208 -2.70 -26.19 2.86
N ILE A 209 -3.08 -25.42 1.86
CA ILE A 209 -4.03 -25.81 0.82
C ILE A 209 -3.29 -25.77 -0.51
N PHE A 210 -3.30 -26.89 -1.22
CA PHE A 210 -2.75 -27.03 -2.56
C PHE A 210 -3.90 -27.20 -3.53
N ALA A 211 -3.91 -26.45 -4.63
CA ALA A 211 -4.88 -26.66 -5.68
C ALA A 211 -4.27 -26.46 -7.07
N ALA A 212 -4.69 -27.32 -7.99
CA ALA A 212 -4.41 -27.22 -9.41
C ALA A 212 -5.64 -26.68 -10.15
N PHE A 213 -5.38 -25.80 -11.10
CA PHE A 213 -6.38 -25.04 -11.84
C PHE A 213 -6.14 -25.19 -13.33
N GLU A 214 -7.19 -25.41 -14.11
CA GLU A 214 -7.16 -25.47 -15.57
C GLU A 214 -8.16 -24.48 -16.18
N PRO A 215 -7.86 -23.89 -17.36
CA PRO A 215 -8.78 -23.02 -18.07
C PRO A 215 -10.11 -23.71 -18.37
N CYS A 216 -11.22 -22.99 -18.17
CA CYS A 216 -12.57 -23.42 -18.52
C CYS A 216 -13.28 -22.35 -19.35
N GLU A 217 -14.41 -22.72 -19.95
CA GLU A 217 -15.09 -21.86 -20.93
C GLU A 217 -15.87 -20.72 -20.28
N ASN A 218 -16.39 -20.92 -19.07
CA ASN A 218 -17.27 -19.96 -18.40
C ASN A 218 -16.99 -19.83 -16.89
N GLU A 219 -17.38 -18.68 -16.33
CA GLU A 219 -17.23 -18.35 -14.90
C GLU A 219 -18.11 -19.24 -14.00
N GLU A 220 -19.27 -19.68 -14.51
CA GLU A 220 -20.21 -20.52 -13.77
C GLU A 220 -19.61 -21.90 -13.46
N GLU A 221 -18.94 -22.51 -14.42
CA GLU A 221 -18.21 -23.78 -14.28
C GLU A 221 -17.04 -23.62 -13.30
N ALA A 222 -16.27 -22.53 -13.41
CA ALA A 222 -15.21 -22.23 -12.46
C ALA A 222 -15.76 -22.11 -11.02
N SER A 223 -16.82 -21.33 -10.85
CA SER A 223 -17.47 -21.11 -9.55
C SER A 223 -18.09 -22.38 -8.97
N GLU A 224 -18.69 -23.22 -9.81
CA GLU A 224 -19.27 -24.48 -9.39
C GLU A 224 -18.18 -25.47 -8.96
N SER A 225 -17.02 -25.48 -9.64
CA SER A 225 -15.88 -26.31 -9.20
C SER A 225 -15.45 -25.94 -7.78
N ILE A 226 -15.35 -24.64 -7.46
CA ILE A 226 -15.03 -24.16 -6.10
C ILE A 226 -16.05 -24.68 -5.08
N ARG A 227 -17.36 -24.59 -5.40
CA ARG A 227 -18.43 -25.08 -4.52
C ARG A 227 -18.38 -26.59 -4.30
N GLN A 228 -18.09 -27.36 -5.35
CA GLN A 228 -18.01 -28.81 -5.26
C GLN A 228 -16.88 -29.25 -4.33
N PHE A 229 -15.71 -28.63 -4.45
CA PHE A 229 -14.57 -28.96 -3.58
C PHE A 229 -14.80 -28.53 -2.13
N LEU A 230 -15.44 -27.38 -1.87
CA LEU A 230 -15.79 -26.97 -0.51
C LEU A 230 -16.74 -27.95 0.21
N LYS A 231 -17.67 -28.56 -0.53
CA LYS A 231 -18.63 -29.54 0.01
C LYS A 231 -18.02 -30.93 0.25
N SER A 232 -16.91 -31.25 -0.41
CA SER A 232 -16.25 -32.55 -0.27
C SER A 232 -15.45 -32.68 1.04
N GLU A 233 -15.25 -31.58 1.76
CA GLU A 233 -14.55 -31.53 3.06
C GLU A 233 -15.48 -31.54 4.29
N SER A 234 -16.80 -31.36 4.09
CA SER A 234 -17.83 -31.36 5.15
C SER A 234 -18.36 -32.76 5.43
#